data_AF-A0A7Y5E108-F1
#
_entry.id   AF-A0A7Y5E108-F1
#
_cell.length_a   1.000
_cell.length_b   1.000
_cell.length_c   1.000
_cell.angle_alpha   90.00
_cell.angle_beta   90.00
_cell.angle_gamma   90.00
#
_symmetry.space_group_name_H-M   'P 1'
#
loop_
_entity.id
_entity.type
_entity.pdbx_description
1 polymer ?
#
loop_
_entity_poly.entity_id
_entity_poly.type
_entity_poly.pdbx_seq_one_letter_code
_entity_poly.pdbx_strand_id
1 'polypeptide(L)'
;MAKKKSAEEIQKELRDLSKPDPATQKPPFDAKKTIIRIVGVLALLWIVAGAFSSFFHTSIPLYISGVLTVVVAGVMVWAQRMMKKQQAIGAILQGADTPEGRKEAVERLKKEFKAGDSQAVLARAQLEMQEDPRKALATLESVNLDKEMAPIAAQVRAMRAMIHLTLGEAQEARKLVDALDLSKQGEAKLRAMFATVAAEAWARTGQAKKAIDTLELFNPEDPDNAELRAQMWRARAFAYAHLNDMKGVGRALRKLADLNPQLLAMFVSAKKVHPLLEREAKQMVMKLGLVPTKMIRQR
;
A
#
# COMPACT_ATOMS: atom_id res chain seq x y z
N MET A 1 11.11 -28.53 -19.38
CA MET A 1 9.97 -27.58 -19.50
C MET A 1 9.30 -27.46 -18.14
N ALA A 2 9.42 -26.32 -17.46
CA ALA A 2 8.76 -26.11 -16.18
C ALA A 2 7.25 -25.95 -16.41
N LYS A 3 6.42 -26.76 -15.73
CA LYS A 3 4.96 -26.61 -15.76
C LYS A 3 4.60 -25.20 -15.27
N LYS A 4 3.93 -24.43 -16.12
CA LYS A 4 3.34 -23.13 -15.76
C LYS A 4 2.26 -23.42 -14.70
N LYS A 5 2.48 -23.01 -13.45
CA LYS A 5 1.49 -23.12 -12.37
C LYS A 5 0.19 -22.41 -12.77
N SER A 6 -0.97 -22.94 -12.36
CA SER A 6 -2.25 -22.31 -12.67
C SER A 6 -2.45 -21.01 -11.87
N ALA A 7 -3.28 -20.08 -12.35
CA ALA A 7 -3.56 -18.84 -11.62
C ALA A 7 -4.13 -19.12 -10.22
N GLU A 8 -4.94 -20.17 -10.08
CA GLU A 8 -5.49 -20.62 -8.79
C GLU A 8 -4.40 -21.17 -7.85
N GLU A 9 -3.44 -21.94 -8.39
CA GLU A 9 -2.28 -22.41 -7.63
C GLU A 9 -1.40 -21.25 -7.16
N ILE A 10 -1.18 -20.25 -8.02
CA ILE A 10 -0.39 -19.06 -7.65
C ILE A 10 -1.18 -18.20 -6.65
N GLN A 11 -2.49 -18.03 -6.78
CA GLN A 11 -3.33 -17.35 -5.78
C GLN A 11 -3.25 -18.06 -4.43
N LYS A 12 -3.33 -19.39 -4.43
CA LYS A 12 -3.21 -20.20 -3.21
C LYS A 12 -1.82 -20.08 -2.61
N GLU A 13 -0.76 -20.18 -3.42
CA GLU A 13 0.62 -19.98 -2.98
C GLU A 13 0.86 -18.56 -2.45
N LEU A 14 0.35 -17.53 -3.12
CA LEU A 14 0.41 -16.16 -2.62
C LEU A 14 -0.34 -16.01 -1.30
N ARG A 15 -1.51 -16.65 -1.15
CA ARG A 15 -2.27 -16.66 0.11
C ARG A 15 -1.54 -17.44 1.20
N ASP A 16 -0.87 -18.52 0.86
CA ASP A 16 -0.10 -19.33 1.81
C ASP A 16 1.22 -18.66 2.19
N LEU A 17 1.87 -17.93 1.28
CA LEU A 17 2.99 -17.02 1.56
C LEU A 17 2.57 -15.78 2.36
N SER A 18 1.27 -15.43 2.30
CA SER A 18 0.67 -14.31 3.03
C SER A 18 0.22 -14.70 4.43
N LYS A 19 -0.08 -15.98 4.64
CA LYS A 19 -0.25 -16.53 5.98
C LYS A 19 1.12 -16.53 6.63
N PRO A 20 1.26 -16.01 7.86
CA PRO A 20 2.48 -16.22 8.61
C PRO A 20 2.68 -17.74 8.72
N ASP A 21 3.82 -18.22 8.24
CA ASP A 21 4.21 -19.64 8.34
C ASP A 21 4.01 -20.07 9.81
N PRO A 22 3.28 -21.16 10.11
CA PRO A 22 3.03 -21.57 11.49
C PRO A 22 4.31 -21.77 12.31
N ALA A 23 5.46 -22.02 11.65
CA ALA A 23 6.78 -22.06 12.28
C ALA A 23 7.40 -20.66 12.54
N THR A 24 6.91 -19.61 11.89
CA THR A 24 7.32 -18.20 12.09
C THR A 24 6.17 -17.29 12.53
N GLN A 25 5.07 -17.84 13.05
CA GLN A 25 4.14 -17.10 13.91
C GLN A 25 4.96 -16.51 15.05
N LYS A 26 5.48 -15.28 14.87
CA LYS A 26 5.65 -14.39 15.99
C LYS A 26 4.22 -14.22 16.51
N PRO A 27 3.91 -14.75 17.71
CA PRO A 27 2.61 -14.45 18.33
C PRO A 27 2.42 -12.93 18.29
N PRO A 28 1.15 -12.43 18.29
CA PRO A 28 0.89 -11.00 18.40
C PRO A 28 1.86 -10.43 19.42
N PHE A 29 2.61 -9.38 19.06
CA PHE A 29 3.77 -8.91 19.82
C PHE A 29 3.35 -8.66 21.26
N ASP A 30 3.53 -9.68 22.09
CA ASP A 30 3.16 -9.62 23.48
C ASP A 30 4.34 -8.94 24.12
N ALA A 31 4.25 -7.61 24.19
CA ALA A 31 5.35 -6.75 24.60
C ALA A 31 5.89 -7.22 25.96
N LYS A 32 5.01 -7.65 26.87
CA LYS A 32 5.38 -8.21 28.17
C LYS A 32 6.18 -9.50 28.01
N LYS A 33 5.67 -10.48 27.26
CA LYS A 33 6.35 -11.76 27.03
C LYS A 33 7.68 -11.60 26.28
N THR A 34 7.76 -10.65 25.36
CA THR A 34 8.97 -10.36 24.59
C THR A 34 10.02 -9.68 25.46
N ILE A 35 9.62 -8.70 26.28
CA ILE A 35 10.52 -8.07 27.27
C ILE A 35 11.03 -9.11 28.26
N ILE A 36 10.16 -9.99 28.78
CA ILE A 36 10.57 -11.07 29.70
C ILE A 36 11.59 -12.00 29.04
N ARG A 37 11.40 -12.36 27.76
CA ARG A 37 12.38 -13.17 27.01
C ARG A 37 13.71 -12.43 26.83
N ILE A 38 13.69 -11.15 26.48
CA ILE A 38 14.91 -10.34 26.32
C ILE A 38 15.66 -10.25 27.65
N VAL A 39 14.97 -9.95 28.75
CA VAL A 39 15.55 -9.89 30.09
C VAL A 39 16.12 -11.25 30.51
N GLY A 40 15.40 -12.35 30.24
CA GLY A 40 15.86 -13.71 30.55
C GLY A 40 17.13 -14.10 29.77
N VAL A 41 17.21 -13.76 28.48
CA VAL A 41 18.40 -14.01 27.65
C VAL A 41 19.58 -13.16 28.14
N LEU A 42 19.35 -11.88 28.46
CA LEU A 42 20.40 -11.01 29.02
C LEU A 42 20.89 -11.52 30.37
N ALA A 43 20.00 -11.97 31.25
CA ALA A 43 20.37 -12.54 32.55
C ALA A 43 21.23 -13.80 32.37
N LEU A 44 20.86 -14.70 31.46
CA LEU A 44 21.66 -15.89 31.15
C LEU A 44 23.04 -15.52 30.59
N LEU A 45 23.10 -14.53 29.71
CA LEU A 45 24.34 -14.01 29.12
C LEU A 45 25.27 -13.43 30.19
N TRP A 46 24.75 -12.70 31.17
CA TRP A 46 25.52 -12.22 32.32
C TRP A 46 26.00 -13.35 33.23
N ILE A 47 25.17 -14.37 33.48
CA ILE A 47 25.56 -15.56 34.26
C ILE A 47 26.71 -16.31 33.59
N VAL A 48 26.61 -16.57 32.27
CA VAL A 48 27.66 -17.24 31.50
C VAL A 48 28.94 -16.41 31.46
N ALA A 49 28.83 -15.09 31.26
CA ALA A 49 29.99 -14.20 31.26
C ALA A 49 30.69 -14.14 32.63
N GLY A 50 29.94 -14.14 33.73
CA GLY A 50 30.47 -14.21 35.09
C GLY A 50 31.18 -15.54 35.36
N ALA A 51 30.57 -16.65 34.97
CA ALA A 51 31.17 -17.99 35.13
C ALA A 51 32.47 -18.13 34.32
N PHE A 52 32.49 -17.67 33.06
CA PHE A 52 33.69 -17.67 32.22
C PHE A 52 34.78 -16.74 32.77
N SER A 53 34.40 -15.55 33.23
CA SER A 53 35.36 -14.61 33.81
C SER A 53 35.99 -15.14 35.09
N SER A 54 35.24 -15.90 35.88
CA SER A 54 35.73 -16.54 37.11
C SER A 54 36.64 -17.72 36.79
N PHE A 55 36.26 -18.58 35.84
CA PHE A 55 37.01 -19.80 35.50
C PHE A 55 38.31 -19.53 34.70
N PHE A 56 38.28 -18.56 33.78
CA PHE A 56 39.43 -18.23 32.92
C PHE A 56 40.17 -16.95 33.35
N HIS A 57 39.86 -16.39 34.53
CA HIS A 57 40.45 -15.15 35.08
C HIS A 57 40.53 -13.98 34.08
N THR A 58 39.55 -13.89 33.17
CA THR A 58 39.56 -12.95 32.04
C THR A 58 38.31 -12.10 32.06
N SER A 59 38.43 -10.76 32.07
CA SER A 59 37.29 -9.84 32.12
C SER A 59 36.61 -9.57 30.76
N ILE A 60 37.16 -10.09 29.66
CA ILE A 60 36.65 -9.90 28.29
C ILE A 60 35.15 -10.27 28.15
N PRO A 61 34.66 -11.41 28.69
CA PRO A 61 33.24 -11.78 28.59
C PRO A 61 32.31 -10.76 29.27
N LEU A 62 32.76 -10.13 30.36
CA LEU A 62 31.97 -9.10 31.06
C LEU A 62 31.85 -7.82 30.23
N TYR A 63 32.93 -7.39 29.56
CA TYR A 63 32.88 -6.25 28.64
C TYR A 63 31.96 -6.50 27.45
N ILE A 64 32.03 -7.70 26.85
CA ILE A 64 31.13 -8.08 25.74
C ILE A 64 29.67 -8.03 26.19
N SER A 65 29.37 -8.56 27.38
CA SER A 65 28.02 -8.53 27.94
C SER A 65 27.53 -7.12 28.26
N GLY A 66 28.41 -6.26 28.76
CA GLY A 66 28.14 -4.83 28.97
C GLY A 66 27.76 -4.13 27.67
N VAL A 67 28.56 -4.28 26.62
CA VAL A 67 28.30 -3.66 25.31
C VAL A 67 26.98 -4.17 24.71
N LEU A 68 26.74 -5.49 24.72
CA LEU A 68 25.50 -6.07 24.23
C LEU A 68 24.27 -5.53 24.98
N THR A 69 24.37 -5.37 26.30
CA THR A 69 23.29 -4.82 27.12
C THR A 69 22.98 -3.37 26.72
N VAL A 70 24.01 -2.54 26.51
CA VAL A 70 23.85 -1.14 26.06
C VAL A 70 23.21 -1.08 24.66
N VAL A 71 23.63 -1.93 23.73
CA VAL A 71 23.04 -2.01 22.38
C VAL A 71 21.55 -2.36 22.46
N VAL A 72 21.20 -3.38 23.25
CA VAL A 72 19.81 -3.81 23.43
C VAL A 72 18.96 -2.71 24.07
N ALA A 73 19.47 -2.01 25.08
CA ALA A 73 18.80 -0.85 25.67
C ALA A 73 18.58 0.27 24.64
N GLY A 74 19.59 0.56 23.81
CA GLY A 74 19.49 1.55 22.73
C GLY A 74 18.40 1.20 21.71
N VAL A 75 18.30 -0.07 21.29
CA VAL A 75 17.24 -0.54 20.39
C VAL A 75 15.87 -0.42 21.03
N MET A 76 15.72 -0.74 22.31
CA MET A 76 14.43 -0.60 23.03
C MET A 76 13.97 0.86 23.09
N VAL A 77 14.86 1.79 23.44
CA VAL A 77 14.55 3.23 23.47
C VAL A 77 14.16 3.74 22.08
N TRP A 78 14.90 3.32 21.04
CA TRP A 78 14.58 3.66 19.65
C TRP A 78 13.20 3.13 19.23
N ALA A 79 12.90 1.86 19.52
CA ALA A 79 11.63 1.23 19.17
C ALA A 79 10.45 1.91 19.88
N GLN A 80 10.59 2.23 21.18
CA GLN A 80 9.57 2.95 21.93
C GLN A 80 9.31 4.35 21.33
N ARG A 81 10.36 5.06 20.93
CA ARG A 81 10.23 6.36 20.26
C ARG A 81 9.48 6.24 18.94
N MET A 82 9.77 5.20 18.15
CA MET A 82 9.09 4.96 16.88
C MET A 82 7.61 4.58 17.08
N MET A 83 7.28 3.78 18.09
CA MET A 83 5.90 3.46 18.44
C MET A 83 5.10 4.70 18.86
N LYS A 84 5.65 5.52 19.78
CA LYS A 84 5.00 6.77 20.22
C LYS A 84 4.72 7.70 19.04
N LYS A 85 5.66 7.78 18.11
CA LYS A 85 5.52 8.56 16.89
C LYS A 85 4.37 8.05 16.01
N GLN A 86 4.28 6.74 15.78
CA GLN A 86 3.18 6.15 15.00
C GLN A 86 1.82 6.34 15.69
N GLN A 87 1.76 6.23 17.02
CA GLN A 87 0.56 6.53 17.80
C GLN A 87 0.15 8.00 17.67
N ALA A 88 1.10 8.94 17.70
CA ALA A 88 0.82 10.35 17.51
C ALA A 88 0.25 10.65 16.11
N ILE A 89 0.84 10.07 15.05
CA ILE A 89 0.29 10.18 13.68
C ILE A 89 -1.12 9.59 13.63
N GLY A 90 -1.32 8.38 14.17
CA GLY A 90 -2.63 7.73 14.20
C GLY A 90 -3.69 8.54 14.94
N ALA A 91 -3.34 9.13 16.09
CA ALA A 91 -4.23 9.99 16.86
C ALA A 91 -4.63 11.27 16.09
N ILE A 92 -3.70 11.84 15.30
CA ILE A 92 -4.02 12.97 14.42
C ILE A 92 -4.99 12.54 13.31
N LEU A 93 -4.77 11.38 12.70
CA LEU A 93 -5.62 10.88 11.62
C LEU A 93 -7.04 10.52 12.07
N GLN A 94 -7.21 10.04 13.30
CA GLN A 94 -8.54 9.72 13.86
C GLN A 94 -9.47 10.94 13.98
N GLY A 95 -8.93 12.16 14.06
CA GLY A 95 -9.72 13.39 14.11
C GLY A 95 -10.05 13.98 12.73
N ALA A 96 -9.64 13.33 11.64
CA ALA A 96 -9.64 13.91 10.30
C ALA A 96 -10.86 13.53 9.45
N ASP A 97 -11.99 13.20 10.07
CA ASP A 97 -13.20 12.75 9.36
C ASP A 97 -14.01 13.90 8.71
N THR A 98 -13.78 15.15 9.14
CA THR A 98 -14.42 16.35 8.58
C THR A 98 -13.44 17.17 7.74
N PRO A 99 -13.91 18.02 6.80
CA PRO A 99 -13.05 18.92 6.04
C PRO A 99 -12.17 19.82 6.94
N GLU A 100 -12.74 20.34 8.02
CA GLU A 100 -12.02 21.17 9.00
C GLU A 100 -10.99 20.33 9.77
N GLY A 101 -11.37 19.13 10.22
CA GLY A 101 -10.49 18.20 10.92
C GLY A 101 -9.32 17.74 10.05
N ARG A 102 -9.52 17.54 8.74
CA ARG A 102 -8.44 17.26 7.78
C ARG A 102 -7.44 18.39 7.68
N LYS A 103 -7.90 19.63 7.58
CA LYS A 103 -7.01 20.80 7.52
C LYS A 103 -6.19 20.94 8.80
N GLU A 104 -6.83 20.77 9.96
CA GLU A 104 -6.13 20.79 11.24
C GLU A 104 -5.09 19.65 11.33
N ALA A 105 -5.47 18.43 10.95
CA ALA A 105 -4.59 17.28 10.95
C ALA A 105 -3.36 17.48 10.04
N VAL A 106 -3.56 18.04 8.84
CA VAL A 106 -2.47 18.41 7.91
C VAL A 106 -1.52 19.42 8.55
N GLU A 107 -2.04 20.44 9.24
CA GLU A 107 -1.21 21.45 9.91
C GLU A 107 -0.47 20.89 11.13
N ARG A 108 -1.11 20.02 11.92
CA ARG A 108 -0.47 19.31 13.03
C ARG A 108 0.66 18.41 12.52
N LEU A 109 0.44 17.66 11.45
CA LEU A 109 1.47 16.83 10.83
C LEU A 109 2.68 17.65 10.35
N LYS A 110 2.47 18.88 9.87
CA LYS A 110 3.56 19.78 9.48
C LYS A 110 4.34 20.37 10.66
N LYS A 111 3.65 20.68 11.76
CA LYS A 111 4.24 21.32 12.94
C LYS A 111 4.95 20.32 13.85
N GLU A 112 4.32 19.16 14.08
CA GLU A 112 4.77 18.18 15.07
C GLU A 112 5.87 17.25 14.53
N PHE A 113 6.01 17.12 13.20
CA PHE A 113 6.97 16.21 12.57
C PHE A 113 7.95 16.95 11.67
N LYS A 114 9.17 16.42 11.55
CA LYS A 114 10.23 17.04 10.75
C LYS A 114 9.93 16.95 9.25
N ALA A 115 10.39 17.96 8.51
CA ALA A 115 10.46 17.86 7.05
C ALA A 115 11.34 16.65 6.67
N GLY A 116 10.81 15.74 5.83
CA GLY A 116 11.45 14.48 5.47
C GLY A 116 11.05 13.28 6.34
N ASP A 117 10.15 13.46 7.30
CA ASP A 117 9.54 12.34 8.01
C ASP A 117 8.56 11.59 7.10
N SER A 118 9.05 10.58 6.38
CA SER A 118 8.28 9.89 5.35
C SER A 118 6.95 9.31 5.81
N GLN A 119 6.82 8.93 7.08
CA GLN A 119 5.54 8.45 7.63
C GLN A 119 4.53 9.59 7.81
N ALA A 120 4.98 10.73 8.34
CA ALA A 120 4.14 11.92 8.44
C ALA A 120 3.80 12.49 7.05
N VAL A 121 4.72 12.43 6.09
CA VAL A 121 4.50 12.83 4.70
C VAL A 121 3.45 11.94 4.03
N LEU A 122 3.54 10.62 4.18
CA LEU A 122 2.54 9.67 3.69
C LEU A 122 1.15 9.95 4.29
N ALA A 123 1.07 10.11 5.61
CA ALA A 123 -0.18 10.45 6.30
C ALA A 123 -0.78 11.77 5.80
N ARG A 124 0.05 12.81 5.65
CA ARG A 124 -0.39 14.12 5.13
C ARG A 124 -0.91 14.02 3.71
N ALA A 125 -0.20 13.30 2.84
CA ALA A 125 -0.62 13.09 1.46
C ALA A 125 -1.94 12.33 1.35
N GLN A 126 -2.20 11.34 2.23
CA GLN A 126 -3.48 10.63 2.27
C GLN A 126 -4.65 11.57 2.57
N LEU A 127 -4.47 12.51 3.50
CA LEU A 127 -5.48 13.54 3.80
C LEU A 127 -5.65 14.52 2.64
N GLU A 128 -4.54 15.03 2.11
CA GLU A 128 -4.55 15.99 0.99
C GLU A 128 -5.18 15.39 -0.28
N MET A 129 -5.03 14.09 -0.50
CA MET A 129 -5.53 13.40 -1.71
C MET A 129 -7.07 13.45 -1.82
N GLN A 130 -7.78 13.57 -0.69
CA GLN A 130 -9.24 13.70 -0.69
C GLN A 130 -9.72 15.06 -1.20
N GLU A 131 -8.90 16.10 -1.04
CA GLU A 131 -9.25 17.49 -1.38
C GLU A 131 -8.59 17.93 -2.69
N ASP A 132 -7.27 17.71 -2.79
CA ASP A 132 -6.47 18.09 -3.94
C ASP A 132 -5.38 17.02 -4.21
N PRO A 133 -5.61 16.14 -5.20
CA PRO A 133 -4.63 15.14 -5.60
C PRO A 133 -3.28 15.73 -6.03
N ARG A 134 -3.23 16.95 -6.59
CA ARG A 134 -1.96 17.59 -6.98
C ARG A 134 -1.16 18.05 -5.78
N LYS A 135 -1.83 18.58 -4.75
CA LYS A 135 -1.19 18.94 -3.50
C LYS A 135 -0.59 17.71 -2.81
N ALA A 136 -1.35 16.61 -2.77
CA ALA A 136 -0.86 15.34 -2.24
C ALA A 136 0.37 14.82 -3.02
N LEU A 137 0.38 14.97 -4.35
CA LEU A 137 1.52 14.61 -5.18
C LEU A 137 2.76 15.43 -4.81
N ALA A 138 2.63 16.76 -4.70
CA ALA A 138 3.73 17.64 -4.31
C ALA A 138 4.28 17.30 -2.90
N THR A 139 3.39 16.94 -1.97
CA THR A 139 3.79 16.44 -0.64
C THR A 139 4.64 15.18 -0.76
N LEU A 140 4.23 14.20 -1.58
CA LEU A 140 4.99 12.96 -1.77
C LEU A 140 6.31 13.16 -2.50
N GLU A 141 6.40 14.16 -3.37
CA GLU A 141 7.62 14.50 -4.10
C GLU A 141 8.69 15.12 -3.22
N SER A 142 8.33 15.61 -2.03
CA SER A 142 9.31 16.04 -1.03
C SER A 142 10.11 14.89 -0.40
N VAL A 143 9.67 13.63 -0.59
CA VAL A 143 10.39 12.45 -0.09
C VAL A 143 11.54 12.12 -1.02
N ASN A 144 12.76 12.08 -0.47
CA ASN A 144 13.92 11.57 -1.20
C ASN A 144 13.93 10.04 -1.19
N LEU A 145 13.45 9.44 -2.29
CA LEU A 145 13.30 7.98 -2.43
C LEU A 145 14.62 7.20 -2.34
N ASP A 146 15.76 7.84 -2.60
CA ASP A 146 17.08 7.18 -2.57
C ASP A 146 17.64 7.06 -1.15
N LYS A 147 17.16 7.90 -0.23
CA LYS A 147 17.53 7.89 1.19
C LYS A 147 16.56 7.08 2.05
N GLU A 148 15.45 6.65 1.48
CA GLU A 148 14.42 5.90 2.19
C GLU A 148 14.67 4.41 2.16
N MET A 149 14.14 3.72 3.17
CA MET A 149 14.11 2.26 3.16
C MET A 149 13.25 1.78 1.98
N ALA A 150 13.69 0.71 1.32
CA ALA A 150 13.04 0.18 0.11
C ALA A 150 11.51 0.00 0.23
N PRO A 151 10.94 -0.51 1.35
CA PRO A 151 9.47 -0.62 1.50
C PRO A 151 8.76 0.74 1.52
N ILE A 152 9.33 1.73 2.21
CA ILE A 152 8.76 3.08 2.29
C ILE A 152 8.84 3.76 0.93
N ALA A 153 9.99 3.68 0.27
CA ALA A 153 10.17 4.22 -1.08
C ALA A 153 9.18 3.59 -2.07
N ALA A 154 8.92 2.29 -1.97
CA ALA A 154 7.92 1.61 -2.79
C ALA A 154 6.49 2.11 -2.50
N GLN A 155 6.13 2.31 -1.23
CA GLN A 155 4.82 2.86 -0.86
C GLN A 155 4.62 4.28 -1.41
N VAL A 156 5.64 5.14 -1.31
CA VAL A 156 5.59 6.49 -1.89
C VAL A 156 5.46 6.44 -3.42
N ARG A 157 6.24 5.60 -4.10
CA ARG A 157 6.13 5.39 -5.56
C ARG A 157 4.73 4.94 -5.96
N ALA A 158 4.17 3.96 -5.26
CA ALA A 158 2.83 3.43 -5.55
C ALA A 158 1.75 4.50 -5.34
N MET A 159 1.82 5.29 -4.26
CA MET A 159 0.83 6.33 -4.00
C MET A 159 0.94 7.49 -5.01
N ARG A 160 2.16 7.91 -5.38
CA ARG A 160 2.38 8.87 -6.47
C ARG A 160 1.82 8.36 -7.80
N ALA A 161 2.09 7.10 -8.13
CA ALA A 161 1.58 6.49 -9.35
C ALA A 161 0.05 6.45 -9.37
N MET A 162 -0.58 6.09 -8.26
CA MET A 162 -2.04 6.08 -8.11
C MET A 162 -2.66 7.48 -8.34
N ILE A 163 -2.02 8.53 -7.81
CA ILE A 163 -2.45 9.91 -8.05
C ILE A 163 -2.33 10.29 -9.52
N HIS A 164 -1.18 10.02 -10.16
CA HIS A 164 -1.00 10.25 -11.59
C HIS A 164 -2.04 9.50 -12.43
N LEU A 165 -2.37 8.25 -12.08
CA LEU A 165 -3.42 7.49 -12.76
C LEU A 165 -4.80 8.15 -12.62
N THR A 166 -5.12 8.65 -11.43
CA THR A 166 -6.37 9.39 -11.17
C THR A 166 -6.44 10.68 -11.99
N LEU A 167 -5.31 11.35 -12.20
CA LEU A 167 -5.19 12.56 -13.02
C LEU A 167 -5.10 12.30 -14.53
N GLY A 168 -5.05 11.03 -14.95
CA GLY A 168 -4.93 10.64 -16.36
C GLY A 168 -3.50 10.66 -16.91
N GLU A 169 -2.49 10.74 -16.04
CA GLU A 169 -1.08 10.84 -16.37
C GLU A 169 -0.39 9.47 -16.39
N ALA A 170 -0.89 8.57 -17.23
CA ALA A 170 -0.45 7.18 -17.27
C ALA A 170 1.07 7.01 -17.50
N GLN A 171 1.70 7.91 -18.27
CA GLN A 171 3.14 7.87 -18.52
C GLN A 171 3.98 8.24 -17.28
N GLU A 172 3.53 9.20 -16.46
CA GLU A 172 4.22 9.53 -15.21
C GLU A 172 4.05 8.42 -14.17
N ALA A 173 2.83 7.86 -14.08
CA ALA A 173 2.60 6.66 -13.28
C ALA A 173 3.50 5.49 -13.71
N ARG A 174 3.73 5.34 -15.03
CA ARG A 174 4.54 4.26 -15.59
C ARG A 174 5.99 4.29 -15.11
N LYS A 175 6.62 5.47 -15.13
CA LYS A 175 7.99 5.66 -14.64
C LYS A 175 8.16 5.21 -13.20
N LEU A 176 7.14 5.45 -12.37
CA LEU A 176 7.16 5.09 -10.94
C LEU A 176 6.99 3.59 -10.72
N VAL A 177 6.05 2.95 -11.43
CA VAL A 177 5.73 1.53 -11.22
C VAL A 177 6.78 0.59 -11.80
N ASP A 178 7.53 1.02 -12.83
CA ASP A 178 8.61 0.20 -13.39
C ASP A 178 9.80 0.05 -12.40
N ALA A 179 9.90 0.95 -11.41
CA ALA A 179 10.84 0.84 -10.31
C ALA A 179 10.28 0.11 -9.07
N LEU A 180 9.02 -0.37 -9.11
CA LEU A 180 8.44 -1.13 -8.01
C LEU A 180 8.86 -2.59 -8.07
N ASP A 181 9.42 -3.08 -6.96
CA ASP A 181 9.67 -4.50 -6.77
C ASP A 181 8.49 -5.14 -6.03
N LEU A 182 7.62 -5.81 -6.80
CA LEU A 182 6.44 -6.50 -6.27
C LEU A 182 6.81 -7.78 -5.47
N SER A 183 8.00 -8.35 -5.69
CA SER A 183 8.44 -9.59 -5.03
C SER A 183 8.91 -9.36 -3.59
N LYS A 184 9.36 -8.15 -3.27
CA LYS A 184 9.91 -7.79 -1.96
C LYS A 184 8.88 -7.31 -0.94
N GLN A 185 7.59 -7.27 -1.29
CA GLN A 185 6.55 -6.88 -0.36
C GLN A 185 6.12 -8.08 0.47
N GLY A 186 6.41 -8.06 1.78
CA GLY A 186 6.03 -9.12 2.71
C GLY A 186 4.54 -9.15 3.02
N GLU A 187 3.87 -7.99 3.03
CA GLU A 187 2.45 -7.88 3.36
C GLU A 187 1.55 -8.11 2.13
N ALA A 188 0.60 -9.03 2.26
CA ALA A 188 -0.30 -9.47 1.19
C ALA A 188 -1.12 -8.34 0.57
N LYS A 189 -1.78 -7.56 1.43
CA LYS A 189 -2.65 -6.45 1.04
C LYS A 189 -1.85 -5.36 0.32
N LEU A 190 -0.67 -5.04 0.84
CA LEU A 190 0.24 -4.08 0.21
C LEU A 190 0.73 -4.55 -1.16
N ARG A 191 1.07 -5.85 -1.27
CA ARG A 191 1.45 -6.48 -2.55
C ARG A 191 0.31 -6.41 -3.57
N ALA A 192 -0.92 -6.72 -3.16
CA ALA A 192 -2.10 -6.62 -4.01
C ALA A 192 -2.36 -5.18 -4.47
N MET A 193 -2.20 -4.20 -3.57
CA MET A 193 -2.32 -2.78 -3.91
C MET A 193 -1.27 -2.35 -4.93
N PHE A 194 0.00 -2.68 -4.72
CA PHE A 194 1.08 -2.32 -5.65
C PHE A 194 0.89 -2.99 -7.01
N ALA A 195 0.53 -4.27 -7.03
CA ALA A 195 0.21 -4.99 -8.26
C ALA A 195 -0.94 -4.34 -9.03
N THR A 196 -1.98 -3.90 -8.30
CA THR A 196 -3.15 -3.22 -8.90
C THR A 196 -2.77 -1.89 -9.54
N VAL A 197 -2.01 -1.05 -8.83
CA VAL A 197 -1.54 0.25 -9.35
C VAL A 197 -0.60 0.05 -10.54
N ALA A 198 0.36 -0.87 -10.43
CA ALA A 198 1.29 -1.18 -11.50
C ALA A 198 0.57 -1.71 -12.75
N ALA A 199 -0.40 -2.60 -12.57
CA ALA A 199 -1.18 -3.16 -13.66
C ALA A 199 -2.03 -2.10 -14.38
N GLU A 200 -2.69 -1.17 -13.68
CA GLU A 200 -3.41 -0.09 -14.35
C GLU A 200 -2.46 0.79 -15.18
N ALA A 201 -1.29 1.13 -14.63
CA ALA A 201 -0.28 1.90 -15.36
C ALA A 201 0.26 1.16 -16.59
N TRP A 202 0.57 -0.14 -16.46
CA TRP A 202 0.99 -0.99 -17.58
C TRP A 202 -0.09 -1.09 -18.64
N ALA A 203 -1.35 -1.32 -18.26
CA ALA A 203 -2.46 -1.39 -19.19
C ALA A 203 -2.59 -0.12 -20.02
N ARG A 204 -2.58 1.04 -19.37
CA ARG A 204 -2.74 2.35 -20.01
C ARG A 204 -1.52 2.82 -20.79
N THR A 205 -0.43 2.05 -20.79
CA THR A 205 0.82 2.35 -21.50
C THR A 205 1.28 1.21 -22.42
N GLY A 206 0.35 0.33 -22.84
CA GLY A 206 0.60 -0.67 -23.88
C GLY A 206 1.08 -2.04 -23.40
N GLN A 207 1.16 -2.28 -22.09
CA GLN A 207 1.49 -3.59 -21.50
C GLN A 207 0.27 -4.26 -20.87
N ALA A 208 -0.87 -4.21 -21.55
CA ALA A 208 -2.15 -4.72 -21.04
C ALA A 208 -2.16 -6.22 -20.78
N LYS A 209 -1.42 -7.02 -21.56
CA LYS A 209 -1.31 -8.46 -21.30
C LYS A 209 -0.60 -8.76 -19.98
N LYS A 210 0.55 -8.11 -19.73
CA LYS A 210 1.28 -8.16 -18.45
C LYS A 210 0.39 -7.72 -17.28
N ALA A 211 -0.41 -6.67 -17.49
CA ALA A 211 -1.35 -6.17 -16.50
C ALA A 211 -2.39 -7.23 -16.10
N ILE A 212 -3.05 -7.86 -17.08
CA ILE A 212 -4.01 -8.95 -16.81
C ILE A 212 -3.34 -10.11 -16.10
N ASP A 213 -2.23 -10.61 -16.62
CA ASP A 213 -1.52 -11.75 -16.04
C ASP A 213 -1.11 -11.48 -14.59
N THR A 214 -0.79 -10.23 -14.25
CA THR A 214 -0.49 -9.79 -12.87
C THR A 214 -1.75 -9.69 -12.02
N LEU A 215 -2.83 -9.11 -12.54
CA LEU A 215 -4.09 -8.95 -11.81
C LEU A 215 -4.73 -10.29 -11.49
N GLU A 216 -4.60 -11.29 -12.36
CA GLU A 216 -5.10 -12.65 -12.16
C GLU A 216 -4.48 -13.35 -10.94
N LEU A 217 -3.36 -12.86 -10.42
CA LEU A 217 -2.74 -13.39 -9.21
C LEU A 217 -3.46 -12.97 -7.91
N PHE A 218 -4.37 -11.99 -7.98
CA PHE A 218 -5.04 -11.42 -6.81
C PHE A 218 -6.55 -11.40 -7.01
N ASN A 219 -7.30 -12.13 -6.18
CA ASN A 219 -8.76 -12.18 -6.25
C ASN A 219 -9.42 -10.94 -5.61
N PRO A 220 -10.17 -10.10 -6.37
CA PRO A 220 -10.88 -8.94 -5.80
C PRO A 220 -12.00 -9.31 -4.83
N GLU A 221 -12.54 -10.53 -4.97
CA GLU A 221 -13.64 -11.01 -4.14
C GLU A 221 -13.15 -11.63 -2.82
N ASP A 222 -11.83 -11.74 -2.62
CA ASP A 222 -11.26 -12.13 -1.34
C ASP A 222 -11.63 -11.07 -0.27
N PRO A 223 -12.16 -11.48 0.90
CA PRO A 223 -12.41 -10.56 2.01
C PRO A 223 -11.21 -9.69 2.39
N ASP A 224 -9.99 -10.22 2.30
CA ASP A 224 -8.76 -9.49 2.65
C ASP A 224 -8.49 -8.30 1.70
N ASN A 225 -9.12 -8.32 0.51
CA ASN A 225 -9.01 -7.28 -0.51
C ASN A 225 -10.24 -6.36 -0.57
N ALA A 226 -11.16 -6.42 0.39
CA ALA A 226 -12.43 -5.69 0.34
C ALA A 226 -12.25 -4.17 0.07
N GLU A 227 -11.27 -3.55 0.74
CA GLU A 227 -10.95 -2.12 0.57
C GLU A 227 -10.34 -1.79 -0.82
N LEU A 228 -9.65 -2.76 -1.43
CA LEU A 228 -9.00 -2.59 -2.74
C LEU A 228 -9.91 -2.99 -3.90
N ARG A 229 -11.03 -3.65 -3.62
CA ARG A 229 -11.89 -4.30 -4.62
C ARG A 229 -12.29 -3.37 -5.76
N ALA A 230 -12.73 -2.15 -5.43
CA ALA A 230 -13.09 -1.15 -6.44
C ALA A 230 -11.89 -0.79 -7.33
N GLN A 231 -10.71 -0.57 -6.75
CA GLN A 231 -9.50 -0.26 -7.50
C GLN A 231 -9.04 -1.45 -8.36
N MET A 232 -9.16 -2.68 -7.84
CA MET A 232 -8.82 -3.91 -8.54
C MET A 232 -9.70 -4.16 -9.76
N TRP A 233 -11.01 -3.89 -9.67
CA TRP A 233 -11.92 -3.98 -10.81
C TRP A 233 -11.71 -2.84 -11.81
N ARG A 234 -11.41 -1.63 -11.33
CA ARG A 234 -11.01 -0.51 -12.19
C ARG A 234 -9.76 -0.84 -13.02
N ALA A 235 -8.70 -1.35 -12.41
CA ALA A 235 -7.47 -1.72 -13.11
C ALA A 235 -7.73 -2.79 -14.18
N ARG A 236 -8.57 -3.79 -13.86
CA ARG A 236 -9.02 -4.80 -14.83
C ARG A 236 -9.81 -4.20 -15.98
N ALA A 237 -10.70 -3.25 -15.73
CA ALA A 237 -11.47 -2.60 -16.79
C ALA A 237 -10.54 -1.92 -17.81
N PHE A 238 -9.51 -1.20 -17.35
CA PHE A 238 -8.48 -0.64 -18.24
C PHE A 238 -7.69 -1.72 -18.98
N ALA A 239 -7.27 -2.78 -18.29
CA ALA A 239 -6.48 -3.86 -18.88
C ALA A 239 -7.25 -4.63 -19.96
N TYR A 240 -8.51 -5.01 -19.70
CA TYR A 240 -9.37 -5.66 -20.70
C TYR A 240 -9.67 -4.74 -21.89
N ALA A 241 -9.90 -3.44 -21.65
CA ALA A 241 -10.17 -2.49 -22.72
C ALA A 241 -9.00 -2.38 -23.71
N HIS A 242 -7.76 -2.32 -23.21
CA HIS A 242 -6.56 -2.27 -24.05
C HIS A 242 -6.22 -3.60 -24.74
N LEU A 243 -6.86 -4.70 -24.33
CA LEU A 243 -6.81 -5.98 -25.04
C LEU A 243 -8.02 -6.20 -25.97
N ASN A 244 -8.90 -5.21 -26.10
CA ASN A 244 -10.18 -5.34 -26.82
C ASN A 244 -11.07 -6.49 -26.32
N ASP A 245 -10.92 -6.90 -25.06
CA ASP A 245 -11.76 -7.92 -24.44
C ASP A 245 -13.06 -7.30 -23.90
N MET A 246 -14.06 -7.21 -24.76
CA MET A 246 -15.37 -6.64 -24.41
C MET A 246 -16.08 -7.42 -23.29
N LYS A 247 -15.90 -8.74 -23.23
CA LYS A 247 -16.50 -9.57 -22.17
C LYS A 247 -15.85 -9.25 -20.83
N GLY A 248 -14.52 -9.12 -20.82
CA GLY A 248 -13.75 -8.69 -19.65
C GLY A 248 -14.13 -7.30 -19.17
N VAL A 249 -14.24 -6.32 -20.08
CA VAL A 249 -14.69 -4.95 -19.76
C VAL A 249 -16.09 -4.98 -19.15
N GLY A 250 -17.06 -5.63 -19.80
CA GLY A 250 -18.44 -5.70 -19.30
C GLY A 250 -18.54 -6.36 -17.93
N ARG A 251 -17.73 -7.39 -17.67
CA ARG A 251 -17.65 -8.04 -16.35
C ARG A 251 -17.10 -7.08 -15.28
N ALA A 252 -15.98 -6.41 -15.57
CA ALA A 252 -15.35 -5.49 -14.62
C ALA A 252 -16.25 -4.29 -14.30
N LEU A 253 -16.90 -3.71 -15.32
CA LEU A 253 -17.86 -2.61 -15.12
C LEU A 253 -19.08 -3.05 -14.31
N ARG A 254 -19.63 -4.24 -14.57
CA ARG A 254 -20.76 -4.76 -13.78
C ARG A 254 -20.38 -4.91 -12.31
N LYS A 255 -19.21 -5.49 -12.03
CA LYS A 255 -18.69 -5.62 -10.67
C LYS A 255 -18.51 -4.27 -9.97
N LEU A 256 -18.10 -3.22 -10.70
CA LEU A 256 -18.05 -1.86 -10.15
C LEU A 256 -19.43 -1.29 -9.88
N ALA A 257 -20.39 -1.53 -10.78
CA ALA A 257 -21.77 -1.09 -10.61
C ALA A 257 -22.44 -1.75 -9.41
N ASP A 258 -22.19 -3.04 -9.19
CA ASP A 258 -22.69 -3.81 -8.05
C ASP A 258 -22.17 -3.25 -6.71
N LEU A 259 -20.96 -2.69 -6.69
CA LEU A 259 -20.39 -2.03 -5.50
C LEU A 259 -20.99 -0.65 -5.27
N ASN A 260 -20.96 0.20 -6.29
CA ASN A 260 -21.60 1.49 -6.31
C ASN A 260 -21.68 1.97 -7.77
N PRO A 261 -22.88 2.19 -8.33
CA PRO A 261 -23.03 2.62 -9.71
C PRO A 261 -22.34 3.94 -10.07
N GLN A 262 -22.11 4.83 -9.09
CA GLN A 262 -21.36 6.08 -9.30
C GLN A 262 -19.89 5.84 -9.66
N LEU A 263 -19.33 4.67 -9.33
CA LEU A 263 -17.96 4.31 -9.72
C LEU A 263 -17.81 4.21 -11.24
N LEU A 264 -18.90 4.06 -12.00
CA LEU A 264 -18.85 4.09 -13.46
C LEU A 264 -18.59 5.50 -14.03
N ALA A 265 -18.91 6.56 -13.27
CA ALA A 265 -18.76 7.94 -13.72
C ALA A 265 -17.31 8.25 -14.11
N MET A 266 -16.33 7.62 -13.44
CA MET A 266 -14.91 7.81 -13.72
C MET A 266 -14.49 7.35 -15.13
N PHE A 267 -15.28 6.54 -15.82
CA PHE A 267 -14.99 6.13 -17.20
C PHE A 267 -15.74 6.95 -18.24
N VAL A 268 -16.72 7.76 -17.82
CA VAL A 268 -17.58 8.54 -18.70
C VAL A 268 -17.10 9.98 -18.83
N SER A 269 -16.60 10.57 -17.73
CA SER A 269 -16.23 11.98 -17.66
C SER A 269 -14.73 12.23 -17.50
N ALA A 270 -13.92 11.18 -17.27
CA ALA A 270 -12.48 11.35 -17.06
C ALA A 270 -11.73 11.56 -18.37
N LYS A 271 -10.65 12.35 -18.28
CA LYS A 271 -9.72 12.58 -19.39
C LYS A 271 -8.91 11.30 -19.66
N LYS A 272 -8.64 11.01 -20.93
CA LYS A 272 -7.75 9.90 -21.37
C LYS A 272 -8.22 8.52 -20.90
N VAL A 273 -9.52 8.26 -21.02
CA VAL A 273 -10.12 6.93 -20.91
C VAL A 273 -10.07 6.22 -22.27
N HIS A 274 -9.95 4.89 -22.27
CA HIS A 274 -9.95 4.11 -23.50
C HIS A 274 -11.32 4.23 -24.19
N PRO A 275 -11.42 4.50 -25.51
CA PRO A 275 -12.71 4.73 -26.18
C PRO A 275 -13.73 3.60 -26.02
N LEU A 276 -13.27 2.33 -26.06
CA LEU A 276 -14.15 1.18 -25.81
C LEU A 276 -14.70 1.15 -24.39
N LEU A 277 -13.86 1.49 -23.40
CA LEU A 277 -14.24 1.50 -21.99
C LEU A 277 -15.26 2.60 -21.71
N GLU A 278 -15.04 3.79 -22.27
CA GLU A 278 -15.96 4.92 -22.18
C GLU A 278 -17.33 4.58 -22.79
N ARG A 279 -17.35 3.97 -23.98
CA ARG A 279 -18.60 3.56 -24.65
C ARG A 279 -19.39 2.57 -23.80
N GLU A 280 -18.73 1.53 -23.31
CA GLU A 280 -19.38 0.48 -22.52
C GLU A 280 -19.89 1.02 -21.18
N ALA A 281 -19.11 1.88 -20.51
CA ALA A 281 -19.52 2.54 -19.29
C ALA A 281 -20.73 3.47 -19.51
N LYS A 282 -20.72 4.27 -20.58
CA LYS A 282 -21.87 5.13 -20.96
C LYS A 282 -23.14 4.31 -21.15
N GLN A 283 -23.07 3.21 -21.88
CA GLN A 283 -24.22 2.33 -22.09
C GLN A 283 -24.73 1.73 -20.78
N MET A 284 -23.83 1.34 -19.87
CA MET A 284 -24.21 0.80 -18.57
C MET A 284 -24.86 1.85 -17.66
N VAL A 285 -24.29 3.05 -17.59
CA VAL A 285 -24.85 4.18 -16.82
C VAL A 285 -26.24 4.57 -17.34
N MET A 286 -26.45 4.58 -18.66
CA MET A 286 -27.77 4.82 -19.27
C MET A 286 -28.79 3.76 -18.86
N LYS A 287 -28.42 2.47 -18.88
CA LYS A 287 -29.29 1.36 -18.47
C LYS A 287 -29.67 1.44 -16.99
N LEU A 288 -28.79 1.98 -16.15
CA LEU A 288 -29.00 2.13 -14.71
C LEU A 288 -29.78 3.42 -14.34
N GLY A 289 -30.14 4.26 -15.30
CA GLY A 289 -30.90 5.49 -15.05
C GLY A 289 -30.11 6.60 -14.34
N LEU A 290 -28.79 6.54 -14.36
CA LEU A 290 -27.89 7.45 -13.62
C LEU A 290 -27.49 8.70 -14.42
N VAL A 291 -28.06 8.90 -15.61
CA VAL A 291 -27.79 10.07 -16.44
C VAL A 291 -28.77 11.18 -16.04
N PRO A 292 -28.31 12.36 -15.57
CA PRO A 292 -29.20 13.52 -15.46
C PRO A 292 -29.65 13.92 -16.87
N THR A 293 -30.94 13.79 -17.13
CA THR A 293 -31.55 14.24 -18.39
C THR A 293 -31.24 15.72 -18.56
N LYS A 294 -30.57 16.12 -19.64
CA LYS A 294 -30.43 17.53 -19.98
C LYS A 294 -31.85 18.10 -20.14
N MET A 295 -32.34 18.90 -19.18
CA MET A 295 -33.51 19.74 -19.40
C MET A 295 -33.12 20.75 -20.49
N ILE A 296 -33.57 20.48 -21.71
CA ILE A 296 -33.56 21.47 -22.77
C ILE A 296 -34.63 22.49 -22.38
N ARG A 297 -34.21 23.62 -21.79
CA ARG A 297 -35.08 24.81 -21.76
C ARG A 297 -35.24 25.25 -23.20
N GLN A 298 -36.38 24.91 -23.81
CA GLN A 298 -36.84 25.59 -25.02
C GLN A 298 -36.94 27.09 -24.66
N ARG A 299 -36.23 27.92 -25.42
CA ARG A 299 -36.41 29.37 -25.42
C ARG A 299 -37.60 29.71 -26.28
#